data_AF-A0A3A4PG09-F1
#
_entry.id   AF-A0A3A4PG09-F1
#
_cell.length_a   1.000
_cell.length_b   1.000
_cell.length_c   1.000
_cell.angle_alpha   90.00
_cell.angle_beta   90.00
_cell.angle_gamma   90.00
#
_symmetry.space_group_name_H-M   'P 1'
#
loop_
_entity.id
_entity.type
_entity.pdbx_description
1 polymer ?
#
loop_
_entity_poly.entity_id
_entity_poly.type
_entity_poly.pdbx_seq_one_letter_code
_entity_poly.pdbx_strand_id
1 'polypeptide(L)'
;MALTYGTDEWNQAYDALVKERLESQSKPFVMGTPEWVAQYEELIQNDAEYKEAAKDWEGSVVIKILAKPDIGLDKDLYMFMDLWHGDCRFVKIVPADVGESADYVITGEYERWRSVMAKELDTIKGMMQGKLKLKGDLPTIVRAVKASARLVDLSASTECKFPDELDAAGIEELRALLKRAEDELGI
;
A
#
# COMPACT_ATOMS: atom_id res chain seq x y z
N MET A 1 -14.67 -0.08 20.00
CA MET A 1 -13.30 0.48 20.05
C MET A 1 -12.47 -0.43 19.18
N ALA A 2 -11.69 0.13 18.26
CA ALA A 2 -10.86 -0.66 17.36
C ALA A 2 -9.87 -1.54 18.13
N LEU A 3 -9.51 -2.68 17.55
CA LEU A 3 -8.46 -3.57 18.06
C LEU A 3 -7.11 -2.84 18.06
N THR A 4 -6.26 -3.16 19.02
CA THR A 4 -4.91 -2.58 19.10
C THR A 4 -3.98 -3.28 18.12
N TYR A 5 -3.36 -2.52 17.22
CA TYR A 5 -2.38 -3.05 16.27
C TYR A 5 -1.25 -3.82 16.96
N GLY A 6 -0.78 -4.89 16.33
CA GLY A 6 0.31 -5.74 16.83
C GLY A 6 -0.11 -6.80 17.85
N THR A 7 -1.39 -6.84 18.24
CA THR A 7 -1.96 -7.96 19.03
C THR A 7 -2.32 -9.15 18.13
N ASP A 8 -2.38 -10.35 18.71
CA ASP A 8 -2.81 -11.55 17.99
C ASP A 8 -4.25 -11.39 17.48
N GLU A 9 -5.12 -10.75 18.25
CA GLU A 9 -6.50 -10.48 17.89
C GLU A 9 -6.59 -9.56 16.67
N TRP A 10 -5.79 -8.49 16.61
CA TRP A 10 -5.74 -7.60 15.45
C TRP A 10 -5.24 -8.33 14.21
N ASN A 11 -4.17 -9.13 14.33
CA ASN A 11 -3.63 -9.90 13.22
C ASN A 11 -4.67 -10.89 12.68
N GLN A 12 -5.32 -11.65 13.55
CA GLN A 12 -6.37 -12.60 13.16
C GLN A 12 -7.56 -11.91 12.49
N ALA A 13 -7.96 -10.74 12.99
CA ALA A 13 -9.05 -9.96 12.41
C ALA A 13 -8.69 -9.40 11.02
N TYR A 14 -7.46 -8.88 10.84
CA TYR A 14 -6.98 -8.43 9.53
C TYR A 14 -6.91 -9.59 8.52
N ASP A 15 -6.34 -10.72 8.93
CA ASP A 15 -6.22 -11.90 8.06
C ASP A 15 -7.60 -12.48 7.69
N ALA A 16 -8.56 -12.46 8.64
CA ALA A 16 -9.94 -12.84 8.39
C ALA A 16 -10.64 -11.90 7.38
N LEU A 17 -10.42 -10.58 7.50
CA LEU A 17 -10.92 -9.59 6.54
C LEU A 17 -10.35 -9.85 5.15
N VAL A 18 -9.03 -10.02 5.02
CA VAL A 18 -8.37 -10.31 3.74
C VAL A 18 -8.94 -11.59 3.12
N LYS A 19 -9.09 -12.65 3.92
CA LYS A 19 -9.66 -13.92 3.47
C LYS A 19 -11.10 -13.77 2.98
N GLU A 20 -11.97 -13.11 3.77
CA GLU A 20 -13.36 -12.82 3.39
C GLU A 20 -13.42 -12.07 2.05
N ARG A 21 -12.53 -11.09 1.86
CA ARG A 21 -12.47 -10.29 0.63
C ARG A 21 -11.99 -11.11 -0.57
N LEU A 22 -10.94 -11.92 -0.41
CA LEU A 22 -10.46 -12.82 -1.46
C LEU A 22 -11.49 -13.86 -1.88
N GLU A 23 -12.35 -14.32 -0.96
CA GLU A 23 -13.42 -15.29 -1.25
C GLU A 23 -14.66 -14.64 -1.88
N SER A 24 -14.96 -13.39 -1.53
CA SER A 24 -16.19 -12.68 -1.96
C SER A 24 -16.02 -11.79 -3.19
N GLN A 25 -14.79 -11.39 -3.53
CA GLN A 25 -14.49 -10.50 -4.66
C GLN A 25 -13.79 -11.26 -5.78
N SER A 26 -13.98 -10.80 -7.01
CA SER A 26 -13.25 -11.30 -8.17
C SER A 26 -12.30 -10.24 -8.71
N LYS A 27 -11.15 -10.68 -9.22
CA LYS A 27 -10.24 -9.80 -9.96
C LYS A 27 -10.96 -9.18 -11.18
N PRO A 28 -10.61 -7.94 -11.58
CA PRO A 28 -9.57 -7.11 -10.95
C PRO A 28 -10.04 -6.45 -9.65
N PHE A 29 -9.19 -6.51 -8.62
CA PHE A 29 -9.44 -5.89 -7.31
C PHE A 29 -9.23 -4.37 -7.36
N VAL A 30 -9.85 -3.65 -6.43
CA VAL A 30 -9.70 -2.20 -6.32
C VAL A 30 -8.35 -1.86 -5.66
N MET A 31 -7.58 -0.96 -6.26
CA MET A 31 -6.27 -0.56 -5.73
C MET A 31 -6.40 -0.05 -4.29
N GLY A 32 -5.57 -0.59 -3.40
CA GLY A 32 -5.51 -0.19 -1.99
C GLY A 32 -6.52 -0.90 -1.07
N THR A 33 -7.34 -1.83 -1.57
CA THR A 33 -8.17 -2.69 -0.69
C THR A 33 -7.36 -3.87 -0.11
N PRO A 34 -7.80 -4.49 1.01
CA PRO A 34 -7.05 -5.59 1.64
C PRO A 34 -6.71 -6.74 0.68
N GLU A 35 -7.64 -7.14 -0.18
CA GLU A 35 -7.41 -8.21 -1.16
C GLU A 35 -6.44 -7.83 -2.28
N TRP A 36 -6.41 -6.56 -2.68
CA TRP A 36 -5.41 -6.06 -3.64
C TRP A 36 -4.02 -6.00 -2.99
N VAL A 37 -3.95 -5.55 -1.73
CA VAL A 37 -2.70 -5.50 -0.96
C VAL A 37 -2.12 -6.90 -0.76
N ALA A 38 -2.96 -7.89 -0.45
CA ALA A 38 -2.54 -9.29 -0.34
C ALA A 38 -2.00 -9.85 -1.66
N GLN A 39 -2.65 -9.53 -2.79
CA GLN A 39 -2.13 -9.89 -4.11
C GLN A 39 -0.76 -9.24 -4.38
N TYR A 40 -0.59 -7.97 -4.00
CA TYR A 40 0.67 -7.27 -4.18
C TYR A 40 1.79 -7.83 -3.29
N GLU A 41 1.48 -8.16 -2.03
CA GLU A 41 2.40 -8.85 -1.12
C GLU A 41 2.93 -10.15 -1.74
N GLU A 42 2.04 -11.02 -2.22
CA GLU A 42 2.38 -12.31 -2.82
C GLU A 42 3.29 -12.13 -4.05
N LEU A 43 3.03 -11.11 -4.87
CA LEU A 43 3.87 -10.80 -6.02
C LEU A 43 5.29 -10.43 -5.58
N ILE A 44 5.46 -9.59 -4.56
CA ILE A 44 6.78 -9.22 -4.04
C ILE A 44 7.51 -10.43 -3.45
N GLN A 45 6.81 -11.20 -2.60
CA GLN A 45 7.38 -12.36 -1.93
C GLN A 45 7.87 -13.45 -2.89
N ASN A 46 7.28 -13.54 -4.08
CA ASN A 46 7.65 -14.52 -5.10
C ASN A 46 8.58 -13.97 -6.19
N ASP A 47 8.95 -12.69 -6.12
CA ASP A 47 9.73 -12.04 -7.17
C ASP A 47 11.25 -12.14 -6.93
N ALA A 48 11.93 -12.94 -7.76
CA ALA A 48 13.38 -13.13 -7.68
C ALA A 48 14.17 -11.86 -8.02
N GLU A 49 13.66 -11.02 -8.92
CA GLU A 49 14.30 -9.76 -9.30
C GLU A 49 14.30 -8.77 -8.14
N TYR A 50 13.18 -8.65 -7.43
CA TYR A 50 13.06 -7.86 -6.22
C TYR A 50 14.01 -8.35 -5.13
N LYS A 51 14.00 -9.67 -4.84
CA LYS A 51 14.87 -10.28 -3.83
C LYS A 51 16.34 -9.93 -4.04
N GLU A 52 16.82 -10.05 -5.27
CA GLU A 52 18.21 -9.70 -5.60
C GLU A 52 18.45 -8.18 -5.54
N ALA A 53 17.52 -7.37 -6.06
CA ALA A 53 17.67 -5.92 -6.09
C ALA A 53 17.61 -5.28 -4.69
N ALA A 54 16.91 -5.90 -3.75
CA ALA A 54 16.71 -5.43 -2.39
C ALA A 54 17.53 -6.20 -1.33
N LYS A 55 18.47 -7.07 -1.73
CA LYS A 55 19.24 -7.92 -0.80
C LYS A 55 19.99 -7.17 0.32
N ASP A 56 20.38 -5.92 0.06
CA ASP A 56 21.07 -5.04 1.02
C ASP A 56 20.13 -3.97 1.60
N TRP A 57 18.82 -4.05 1.31
CA TRP A 57 17.82 -3.12 1.82
C TRP A 57 17.48 -3.46 3.27
N GLU A 58 17.41 -2.43 4.11
CA GLU A 58 16.88 -2.50 5.46
C GLU A 58 15.95 -1.31 5.67
N GLY A 59 14.75 -1.59 6.19
CA GLY A 59 13.83 -0.56 6.64
C GLY A 59 12.41 -0.79 6.17
N SER A 60 11.48 -0.42 7.03
CA SER A 60 10.06 -0.39 6.72
C SER A 60 9.73 0.76 5.77
N VAL A 61 8.84 0.50 4.81
CA VAL A 61 8.39 1.51 3.84
C VAL A 61 6.87 1.60 3.88
N VAL A 62 6.36 2.81 4.05
CA VAL A 62 4.94 3.11 4.00
C VAL A 62 4.62 3.96 2.78
N ILE A 63 3.66 3.48 2.00
CA ILE A 63 2.98 4.26 0.96
C ILE A 63 1.76 4.90 1.61
N LYS A 64 1.83 6.22 1.80
CA LYS A 64 0.73 7.03 2.33
C LYS A 64 -0.02 7.70 1.18
N ILE A 65 -1.26 7.28 0.98
CA ILE A 65 -2.18 7.86 0.01
C ILE A 65 -3.05 8.86 0.75
N LEU A 66 -3.01 10.13 0.36
CA LEU A 66 -3.84 11.17 0.99
C LEU A 66 -5.32 10.94 0.67
N ALA A 67 -6.18 11.29 1.63
CA ALA A 67 -7.63 11.22 1.48
C ALA A 67 -8.12 11.89 0.20
N LYS A 68 -9.09 11.25 -0.46
CA LYS A 68 -9.80 11.74 -1.63
C LYS A 68 -11.26 11.27 -1.57
N PRO A 69 -12.13 11.99 -0.81
CA PRO A 69 -13.49 11.54 -0.54
C PRO A 69 -14.36 11.33 -1.80
N ASP A 70 -14.08 12.08 -2.87
CA ASP A 70 -14.79 12.00 -4.15
C ASP A 70 -14.73 10.60 -4.79
N ILE A 71 -13.76 9.77 -4.40
CA ILE A 71 -13.58 8.40 -4.92
C ILE A 71 -13.69 7.34 -3.80
N GLY A 72 -14.28 7.71 -2.65
CA GLY A 72 -14.50 6.79 -1.53
C GLY A 72 -13.35 6.67 -0.53
N LEU A 73 -12.26 7.43 -0.71
CA LEU A 73 -11.16 7.49 0.24
C LEU A 73 -11.35 8.64 1.24
N ASP A 74 -12.19 8.43 2.26
CA ASP A 74 -12.53 9.47 3.23
C ASP A 74 -11.37 9.85 4.17
N LYS A 75 -10.36 8.98 4.30
CA LYS A 75 -9.17 9.14 5.13
C LYS A 75 -7.90 8.76 4.38
N ASP A 76 -6.77 9.19 4.92
CA ASP A 76 -5.46 8.77 4.43
C ASP A 76 -5.31 7.25 4.60
N LEU A 77 -4.78 6.58 3.58
CA LEU A 77 -4.48 5.15 3.60
C LEU A 77 -2.99 4.92 3.83
N TYR A 78 -2.63 4.02 4.74
CA TYR A 78 -1.25 3.66 5.06
C TYR A 78 -0.98 2.20 4.70
N MET A 79 -0.31 1.99 3.58
CA MET A 79 0.15 0.66 3.17
C MET A 79 1.58 0.45 3.63
N PHE A 80 1.75 -0.37 4.67
CA PHE A 80 3.01 -0.68 5.32
C PHE A 80 3.62 -1.92 4.71
N MET A 81 4.87 -1.82 4.27
CA MET A 81 5.70 -2.91 3.78
C MET A 81 6.86 -3.14 4.76
N ASP A 82 6.92 -4.32 5.40
CA ASP A 82 8.08 -4.74 6.19
C ASP A 82 9.09 -5.44 5.29
N LEU A 83 10.11 -4.69 4.88
CA LEU A 83 11.08 -5.09 3.86
C LEU A 83 12.46 -5.27 4.50
N TRP A 84 13.09 -6.41 4.25
CA TRP A 84 14.38 -6.74 4.88
C TRP A 84 15.22 -7.72 4.06
N HIS A 85 16.41 -7.31 3.64
CA HIS A 85 17.39 -8.13 2.91
C HIS A 85 16.81 -8.88 1.71
N GLY A 86 15.97 -8.20 0.93
CA GLY A 86 15.29 -8.78 -0.22
C GLY A 86 13.97 -9.48 0.12
N ASP A 87 13.69 -9.72 1.39
CA ASP A 87 12.44 -10.31 1.84
C ASP A 87 11.35 -9.25 2.04
N CYS A 88 10.11 -9.66 1.79
CA CYS A 88 8.91 -8.89 2.09
C CYS A 88 8.09 -9.70 3.10
N ARG A 89 8.25 -9.38 4.38
CA ARG A 89 7.65 -10.17 5.47
C ARG A 89 6.14 -10.02 5.50
N PHE A 90 5.65 -8.82 5.18
CA PHE A 90 4.24 -8.54 4.92
C PHE A 90 4.06 -7.21 4.20
N VAL A 91 2.89 -7.05 3.59
CA VAL A 91 2.29 -5.77 3.21
C VAL A 91 0.89 -5.70 3.83
N LYS A 92 0.63 -4.68 4.65
CA LYS A 92 -0.67 -4.50 5.31
C LYS A 92 -1.14 -3.06 5.23
N ILE A 93 -2.45 -2.87 5.29
CA ILE A 93 -3.04 -1.57 5.61
C ILE A 93 -3.05 -1.46 7.13
N VAL A 94 -2.49 -0.37 7.67
CA VAL A 94 -2.28 -0.20 9.12
C VAL A 94 -2.85 1.12 9.62
N PRO A 95 -3.07 1.26 10.94
CA PRO A 95 -3.46 2.52 11.55
C PRO A 95 -2.45 3.65 11.27
N ALA A 96 -2.93 4.89 11.26
CA ALA A 96 -2.13 6.05 10.91
C ALA A 96 -0.89 6.23 11.80
N ASP A 97 -1.00 6.02 13.12
CA ASP A 97 0.12 6.13 14.06
C ASP A 97 1.19 5.06 13.81
N VAL A 98 0.77 3.84 13.47
CA VAL A 98 1.67 2.74 13.07
C VAL A 98 2.35 3.08 11.75
N GLY A 99 1.60 3.53 10.74
CA GLY A 99 2.15 3.90 9.43
C GLY A 99 3.13 5.07 9.52
N GLU A 100 2.82 6.09 10.32
CA GLU A 100 3.72 7.22 10.54
C GLU A 100 5.00 6.82 11.31
N SER A 101 5.03 5.67 12.00
CA SER A 101 6.20 5.21 12.74
C SER A 101 7.28 4.53 11.88
N ALA A 102 7.00 4.23 10.61
CA ALA A 102 7.93 3.55 9.71
C ALA A 102 9.21 4.36 9.43
N ASP A 103 10.27 3.65 9.04
CA ASP A 103 11.58 4.23 8.71
C ASP A 103 11.47 5.20 7.52
N TYR A 104 10.66 4.81 6.52
CA TYR A 104 10.38 5.61 5.33
C TYR A 104 8.88 5.75 5.13
N VAL A 105 8.38 6.99 5.10
CA VAL A 105 6.98 7.29 4.75
C VAL A 105 6.96 8.15 3.50
N ILE A 106 6.46 7.60 2.41
CA ILE A 106 6.30 8.30 1.13
C ILE A 106 4.84 8.71 1.03
N THR A 107 4.58 10.01 1.05
CA THR A 107 3.23 10.59 1.00
C THR A 107 2.95 11.20 -0.36
N GLY A 108 1.75 10.95 -0.90
CA GLY A 108 1.31 11.53 -2.16
C GLY A 108 -0.21 11.61 -2.26
N GLU A 109 -0.69 12.57 -3.06
CA GLU A 109 -2.08 12.58 -3.52
C GLU A 109 -2.35 11.31 -4.34
N TYR A 110 -3.59 10.84 -4.32
CA TYR A 110 -4.05 9.68 -5.09
C TYR A 110 -3.59 9.70 -6.56
N GLU A 111 -3.71 10.83 -7.23
CA GLU A 111 -3.36 11.02 -8.62
C GLU A 111 -1.87 10.78 -8.87
N ARG A 112 -1.00 11.10 -7.89
CA ARG A 112 0.44 10.83 -8.00
C ARG A 112 0.72 9.34 -7.94
N TRP A 113 0.05 8.62 -7.04
CA TRP A 113 0.16 7.16 -6.96
C TRP A 113 -0.37 6.47 -8.21
N ARG A 114 -1.50 6.96 -8.76
CA ARG A 114 -2.01 6.50 -10.05
C ARG A 114 -1.00 6.72 -11.17
N SER A 115 -0.39 7.91 -11.28
CA SER A 115 0.68 8.17 -12.25
C SER A 115 1.93 7.33 -12.03
N VAL A 116 2.26 6.97 -10.78
CA VAL A 116 3.37 6.03 -10.48
C VAL A 116 3.05 4.65 -11.02
N MET A 117 1.87 4.11 -10.75
CA MET A 117 1.44 2.80 -11.26
C MET A 117 1.31 2.79 -12.79
N ALA A 118 0.90 3.90 -13.39
CA ALA A 118 0.89 4.10 -14.84
C ALA A 118 2.29 4.29 -15.46
N LYS A 119 3.35 4.34 -14.63
CA LYS A 119 4.75 4.62 -15.02
C LYS A 119 4.97 5.99 -15.67
N GLU A 120 4.04 6.92 -15.48
CA GLU A 120 4.14 8.32 -15.90
C GLU A 120 4.95 9.16 -14.91
N LEU A 121 4.99 8.74 -13.65
CA LEU A 121 5.77 9.35 -12.59
C LEU A 121 6.73 8.33 -11.97
N ASP A 122 8.03 8.54 -12.17
CA ASP A 122 9.06 7.82 -11.43
C ASP A 122 9.06 8.28 -9.95
N THR A 123 9.10 7.33 -9.01
CA THR A 123 8.98 7.60 -7.56
C THR A 123 10.10 8.50 -7.04
N ILE A 124 11.33 8.26 -7.46
CA ILE A 124 12.50 9.06 -7.04
C ILE A 124 12.43 10.46 -7.60
N LYS A 125 12.13 10.61 -8.90
CA LYS A 125 11.91 11.93 -9.51
C LYS A 125 10.75 12.65 -8.84
N GLY A 126 9.68 11.93 -8.51
CA GLY A 126 8.54 12.45 -7.77
C GLY A 126 8.95 13.05 -6.42
N MET A 127 9.81 12.35 -5.67
CA MET A 127 10.37 12.86 -4.41
C MET A 127 11.28 14.07 -4.60
N MET A 128 12.21 14.01 -5.56
CA MET A 128 13.13 15.13 -5.85
C MET A 128 12.40 16.40 -6.30
N GLN A 129 11.26 16.25 -6.97
CA GLN A 129 10.40 17.36 -7.42
C GLN A 129 9.38 17.82 -6.37
N GLY A 130 9.33 17.17 -5.20
CA GLY A 130 8.35 17.46 -4.15
C GLY A 130 6.91 17.06 -4.49
N LYS A 131 6.70 16.26 -5.53
CA LYS A 131 5.38 15.68 -5.89
C LYS A 131 5.00 14.52 -4.97
N LEU A 132 6.01 13.81 -4.47
CA LEU A 132 5.90 12.85 -3.38
C LEU A 132 6.73 13.37 -2.22
N LYS A 133 6.18 13.38 -1.01
CA LYS A 133 6.90 13.83 0.19
C LYS A 133 7.51 12.62 0.91
N LEU A 134 8.81 12.66 1.16
CA LEU A 134 9.50 11.63 1.94
C LEU A 134 9.74 12.08 3.37
N LYS A 135 9.36 11.25 4.34
CA LYS A 135 9.98 11.18 5.66
C LYS A 135 10.98 10.02 5.63
N GLY A 136 12.25 10.29 5.96
CA GLY A 136 13.35 9.32 5.88
C GLY A 136 14.53 9.84 5.05
N ASP A 137 15.55 9.00 4.85
CA ASP A 137 16.78 9.35 4.14
C ASP A 137 16.66 9.12 2.61
N LEU A 138 16.51 10.19 1.83
CA LEU A 138 16.39 10.12 0.37
C LEU A 138 17.60 9.43 -0.30
N PRO A 139 18.87 9.72 0.05
CA PRO A 139 20.02 9.00 -0.51
C PRO A 139 19.94 7.48 -0.39
N THR A 140 19.39 6.96 0.70
CA THR A 140 19.20 5.51 0.89
C THR A 140 18.19 4.95 -0.11
N ILE A 141 17.03 5.60 -0.29
CA ILE A 141 16.04 5.18 -1.31
C ILE A 141 16.64 5.26 -2.72
N VAL A 142 17.43 6.29 -3.03
CA VAL A 142 18.09 6.44 -4.34
C VAL A 142 19.07 5.30 -4.62
N ARG A 143 19.83 4.84 -3.62
CA ARG A 143 20.71 3.66 -3.78
C ARG A 143 19.91 2.39 -4.08
N ALA A 144 18.70 2.29 -3.55
CA ALA A 144 17.76 1.19 -3.78
C ALA A 144 16.83 1.41 -5.00
N VAL A 145 17.21 2.26 -5.97
CA VAL A 145 16.38 2.58 -7.15
C VAL A 145 15.86 1.36 -7.91
N LYS A 146 16.67 0.31 -8.04
CA LYS A 146 16.25 -0.92 -8.74
C LYS A 146 15.13 -1.65 -7.99
N ALA A 147 15.25 -1.76 -6.67
CA ALA A 147 14.21 -2.35 -5.83
C ALA A 147 12.92 -1.52 -5.87
N SER A 148 13.04 -0.19 -5.73
CA SER A 148 11.91 0.74 -5.82
C SER A 148 11.17 0.64 -7.17
N ALA A 149 11.92 0.62 -8.28
CA ALA A 149 11.34 0.44 -9.61
C ALA A 149 10.63 -0.91 -9.75
N ARG A 150 11.21 -2.00 -9.19
CA ARG A 150 10.61 -3.32 -9.24
C ARG A 150 9.31 -3.41 -8.44
N LEU A 151 9.24 -2.79 -7.25
CA LEU A 151 8.00 -2.68 -6.48
C LEU A 151 6.89 -1.98 -7.30
N VAL A 152 7.23 -0.89 -8.00
CA VAL A 152 6.28 -0.22 -8.90
C VAL A 152 5.84 -1.15 -10.03
N ASP A 153 6.76 -1.86 -10.68
CA ASP A 153 6.43 -2.81 -11.75
C ASP A 153 5.46 -3.91 -11.28
N LEU A 154 5.70 -4.46 -10.09
CA LEU A 154 4.84 -5.49 -9.49
C LEU A 154 3.45 -4.92 -9.16
N SER A 155 3.36 -3.73 -8.57
CA SER A 155 2.07 -3.08 -8.29
C SER A 155 1.28 -2.82 -9.56
N ALA A 156 1.95 -2.37 -10.63
CA ALA A 156 1.35 -2.10 -11.94
C ALA A 156 0.90 -3.38 -12.66
N SER A 157 1.48 -4.54 -12.34
CA SER A 157 1.13 -5.84 -12.94
C SER A 157 -0.15 -6.47 -12.37
N THR A 158 -0.76 -5.87 -11.34
CA THR A 158 -1.94 -6.42 -10.66
C THR A 158 -3.24 -6.36 -11.47
N GLU A 159 -3.25 -5.66 -12.61
CA GLU A 159 -4.45 -5.38 -13.44
C GLU A 159 -5.62 -4.73 -12.66
N CYS A 160 -5.34 -3.96 -11.60
CA CYS A 160 -6.37 -3.45 -10.69
C CYS A 160 -7.38 -2.47 -11.31
N LYS A 161 -8.54 -2.33 -10.65
CA LYS A 161 -9.43 -1.18 -10.83
C LYS A 161 -8.94 -0.02 -9.98
N PHE A 162 -8.90 1.16 -10.55
CA PHE A 162 -8.60 2.35 -9.77
C PHE A 162 -9.87 2.89 -9.07
N PRO A 163 -9.79 3.37 -7.81
CA PRO A 163 -10.96 3.93 -7.13
C PRO A 163 -11.69 5.05 -7.91
N ASP A 164 -10.98 5.84 -8.74
CA ASP A 164 -11.59 6.86 -9.60
C ASP A 164 -12.31 6.33 -10.85
N GLU A 165 -12.25 5.02 -11.09
CA GLU A 165 -12.96 4.32 -12.18
C GLU A 165 -14.24 3.62 -11.70
N LEU A 166 -14.52 3.65 -10.39
CA LEU A 166 -15.72 3.08 -9.80
C LEU A 166 -16.96 3.92 -10.13
N ASP A 167 -18.10 3.24 -10.26
CA ASP A 167 -19.40 3.90 -10.29
C ASP A 167 -19.86 4.29 -8.88
N ALA A 168 -21.01 4.94 -8.78
CA ALA A 168 -21.54 5.38 -7.48
C ALA A 168 -21.74 4.22 -6.49
N ALA A 169 -22.14 3.04 -6.96
CA ALA A 169 -22.32 1.87 -6.10
C ALA A 169 -20.96 1.36 -5.59
N GLY A 170 -19.96 1.25 -6.47
CA GLY A 170 -18.61 0.83 -6.10
C GLY A 170 -17.92 1.79 -5.13
N ILE A 171 -18.15 3.10 -5.27
CA ILE A 171 -17.64 4.11 -4.32
C ILE A 171 -18.25 3.90 -2.93
N GLU A 172 -19.56 3.65 -2.83
CA GLU A 172 -20.20 3.37 -1.54
C GLU A 172 -19.74 2.05 -0.92
N GLU A 173 -19.51 1.01 -1.74
CA GLU A 173 -18.94 -0.26 -1.29
C GLU A 173 -17.52 -0.10 -0.74
N LEU A 174 -16.66 0.66 -1.44
CA LEU A 174 -15.31 0.97 -0.99
C LEU A 174 -15.34 1.75 0.33
N ARG A 175 -16.21 2.78 0.42
CA ARG A 175 -16.37 3.56 1.64
C ARG A 175 -16.84 2.69 2.81
N ALA A 176 -17.81 1.81 2.59
CA ALA A 176 -18.31 0.91 3.61
C ALA A 176 -17.24 -0.07 4.11
N LEU A 177 -16.43 -0.61 3.19
CA LEU A 177 -15.28 -1.46 3.53
C LEU A 177 -14.27 -0.74 4.41
N LEU A 178 -13.82 0.45 3.97
CA LEU A 178 -12.83 1.24 4.72
C LEU A 178 -13.38 1.69 6.07
N LYS A 179 -14.67 2.04 6.13
CA LYS A 179 -15.31 2.41 7.40
C LYS A 179 -15.39 1.24 8.38
N ARG A 180 -15.77 0.04 7.91
CA ARG A 180 -15.76 -1.16 8.74
C ARG A 180 -14.35 -1.44 9.27
N ALA A 181 -13.36 -1.36 8.39
CA ALA A 181 -11.98 -1.63 8.78
C ALA A 181 -11.43 -0.58 9.76
N GLU A 182 -11.80 0.70 9.61
CA GLU A 182 -11.51 1.74 10.60
C GLU A 182 -12.12 1.38 11.97
N ASP A 183 -13.40 1.00 12.01
CA ASP A 183 -14.12 0.74 13.26
C ASP A 183 -13.60 -0.52 13.99
N GLU A 184 -13.20 -1.56 13.22
CA GLU A 184 -12.72 -2.84 13.75
C GLU A 184 -11.21 -2.84 14.02
N LEU A 185 -10.41 -2.29 13.11
CA LEU A 185 -8.94 -2.42 13.07
C LEU A 185 -8.20 -1.09 13.26
N GLY A 186 -8.91 0.05 13.24
CA GLY A 186 -8.31 1.37 13.41
C GLY A 186 -7.48 1.85 12.22
N ILE A 187 -7.62 1.17 11.07
CA ILE A 187 -6.92 1.52 9.83
C ILE A 187 -7.51 2.74 9.13
#